data_AF-A0A7X6DLM5-F1
#
_entry.id   AF-A0A7X6DLM5-F1
#
_cell.length_a   1.000
_cell.length_b   1.000
_cell.length_c   1.000
_cell.angle_alpha   90.00
_cell.angle_beta   90.00
_cell.angle_gamma   90.00
#
_symmetry.space_group_name_H-M   'P 1'
#
loop_
_entity.id
_entity.type
_entity.pdbx_description
1 polymer ?
#
loop_
_entity_poly.entity_id
_entity_poly.type
_entity_poly.pdbx_seq_one_letter_code
_entity_poly.pdbx_strand_id
1 'polypeptide(L)'
;MFKKSNSITAFVISAYLLSSLPMAVAQEKTAPPPALPAPAQSAPRPVSAVNPITEAAVKSGVLACTSRINQVSNFLLDGSQGGGATMFTPPVDPDRRLFSVSMEVPVTNGPSAYASASFAPNQANGCGAMYETIVYWPEPCDAVAEKNFSDLKRSGALSKTIAVLGGAPATTIFLMPAGAGCVSIKKEVVQ
;
A
#
# COMPACT_ATOMS: atom_id res chain seq x y z
N MET A 1 20.09 23.90 -44.84
CA MET A 1 19.88 24.86 -45.94
C MET A 1 18.67 24.37 -46.74
N PHE A 2 17.79 25.28 -47.19
CA PHE A 2 16.39 25.12 -47.64
C PHE A 2 15.32 25.05 -46.53
N LYS A 3 14.18 25.75 -46.56
CA LYS A 3 13.77 27.15 -46.88
C LYS A 3 12.22 27.18 -46.65
N LYS A 4 11.73 28.11 -45.82
CA LYS A 4 10.47 28.94 -45.87
C LYS A 4 9.21 28.35 -46.57
N SER A 5 7.93 28.58 -46.20
CA SER A 5 7.22 29.59 -45.39
C SER A 5 5.69 29.29 -45.41
N ASN A 6 4.96 29.80 -44.42
CA ASN A 6 3.59 30.37 -44.42
C ASN A 6 2.34 29.53 -44.79
N SER A 7 1.31 29.56 -43.93
CA SER A 7 0.15 30.45 -44.15
C SER A 7 -0.75 30.61 -42.91
N ILE A 8 -1.26 31.83 -42.78
CA ILE A 8 -2.12 32.39 -41.72
C ILE A 8 -3.58 32.23 -42.16
N THR A 9 -4.51 31.87 -41.27
CA THR A 9 -5.93 32.29 -41.42
C THR A 9 -6.57 32.49 -40.05
N ALA A 10 -7.24 33.63 -39.92
CA ALA A 10 -7.81 34.21 -38.71
C ALA A 10 -9.35 34.32 -38.84
N PHE A 11 -10.00 34.63 -37.70
CA PHE A 11 -11.41 35.01 -37.51
C PHE A 11 -12.44 33.87 -37.68
N VAL A 12 -13.47 33.73 -36.84
CA VAL A 12 -14.57 34.69 -36.65
C VAL A 12 -15.19 34.59 -35.24
N ILE A 13 -15.44 35.78 -34.69
CA ILE A 13 -16.22 36.11 -33.51
C ILE A 13 -17.71 35.84 -33.77
N SER A 14 -18.42 35.18 -32.86
CA SER A 14 -19.89 35.29 -32.82
C SER A 14 -20.38 35.34 -31.37
N ALA A 15 -20.70 36.55 -30.95
CA ALA A 15 -21.40 36.86 -29.71
C ALA A 15 -22.90 36.71 -29.94
N TYR A 16 -23.53 35.77 -29.23
CA TYR A 16 -24.99 35.73 -29.10
C TYR A 16 -25.38 36.26 -27.73
N LEU A 17 -25.87 37.50 -27.74
CA LEU A 17 -26.70 38.10 -26.71
C LEU A 17 -28.05 37.39 -26.72
N LEU A 18 -28.33 36.59 -25.69
CA LEU A 18 -29.66 36.08 -25.39
C LEU A 18 -30.10 36.68 -24.06
N SER A 19 -30.93 37.71 -24.19
CA SER A 19 -31.72 38.34 -23.15
C SER A 19 -32.77 37.35 -22.62
N SER A 20 -32.66 37.00 -21.34
CA SER A 20 -33.70 36.26 -20.60
C SER A 20 -34.37 37.16 -19.57
N LEU A 21 -35.70 37.19 -19.64
CA LEU A 21 -36.60 37.89 -18.73
C LEU A 21 -36.53 37.29 -17.30
N PRO A 22 -36.67 38.09 -16.24
CA PRO A 22 -36.82 37.57 -14.88
C PRO A 22 -38.25 37.04 -14.69
N MET A 23 -38.43 35.72 -14.70
CA MET A 23 -39.60 35.11 -14.07
C MET A 23 -39.44 35.20 -12.56
N ALA A 24 -40.29 35.97 -11.91
CA ALA A 24 -40.43 35.97 -10.45
C ALA A 24 -41.05 34.62 -10.04
N VAL A 25 -40.21 33.70 -9.57
CA VAL A 25 -40.66 32.46 -8.92
C VAL A 25 -40.97 32.80 -7.48
N ALA A 26 -42.22 32.59 -7.07
CA ALA A 26 -42.61 32.61 -5.66
C ALA A 26 -41.79 31.54 -4.91
N GLN A 27 -40.91 31.97 -4.00
CA GLN A 27 -40.23 31.04 -3.11
C GLN A 27 -41.22 30.52 -2.08
N GLU A 28 -41.72 29.31 -2.33
CA GLU A 28 -42.27 28.46 -1.29
C GLU A 28 -41.15 28.21 -0.27
N LYS A 29 -41.41 28.57 1.00
CA LYS A 29 -40.49 28.41 2.11
C LYS A 29 -40.36 26.92 2.43
N THR A 30 -39.57 26.21 1.64
CA THR A 30 -39.23 24.80 1.86
C THR A 30 -38.46 24.71 3.17
N ALA A 31 -39.00 23.93 4.11
CA ALA A 31 -38.32 23.58 5.35
C ALA A 31 -36.94 22.94 5.04
N PRO A 32 -35.93 23.12 5.91
CA PRO A 32 -34.64 22.48 5.72
C PRO A 32 -34.83 20.95 5.60
N PRO A 33 -34.17 20.28 4.65
CA PRO A 33 -34.19 18.83 4.59
C PRO A 33 -33.64 18.26 5.91
N PRO A 34 -34.20 17.15 6.41
CA PRO A 34 -33.71 16.50 7.61
C PRO A 34 -32.22 16.18 7.44
N ALA A 35 -31.43 16.53 8.45
CA ALA A 35 -30.00 16.29 8.47
C ALA A 35 -29.72 14.81 8.16
N LEU A 36 -28.87 14.57 7.16
CA LEU A 36 -28.38 13.24 6.85
C LEU A 36 -27.72 12.66 8.12
N PRO A 37 -27.96 11.38 8.45
CA PRO A 37 -27.25 10.72 9.54
C PRO A 37 -25.75 10.86 9.30
N ALA A 38 -25.02 11.32 10.32
CA ALA A 38 -23.57 11.32 10.30
C ALA A 38 -23.08 9.90 9.93
N PRO A 39 -22.02 9.77 9.10
CA PRO A 39 -21.46 8.46 8.78
C PRO A 39 -21.15 7.73 10.09
N ALA A 40 -21.77 6.56 10.25
CA ALA A 40 -21.58 5.72 11.42
C ALA A 40 -20.08 5.53 11.62
N GLN A 41 -19.57 6.02 12.75
CA GLN A 41 -18.22 5.72 13.20
C GLN A 41 -18.12 4.20 13.23
N SER A 42 -17.31 3.64 12.33
CA SER A 42 -17.03 2.22 12.26
C SER A 42 -16.63 1.74 13.65
N ALA A 43 -17.38 0.78 14.18
CA ALA A 43 -17.11 0.19 15.49
C ALA A 43 -15.63 -0.22 15.60
N PRO A 44 -15.01 -0.10 16.79
CA PRO A 44 -13.65 -0.55 17.01
C PRO A 44 -13.53 -2.01 16.53
N ARG A 45 -12.62 -2.27 15.58
CA ARG A 45 -12.30 -3.66 15.22
C ARG A 45 -11.82 -4.37 16.48
N PRO A 46 -12.22 -5.63 16.72
CA PRO A 46 -11.75 -6.38 17.86
C PRO A 46 -10.22 -6.35 17.90
N VAL A 47 -9.67 -6.09 19.09
CA VAL A 47 -8.23 -6.13 19.33
C VAL A 47 -7.75 -7.51 18.89
N SER A 48 -7.00 -7.55 17.79
CA SER A 48 -6.43 -8.78 17.25
C SER A 48 -5.64 -9.48 18.36
N ALA A 49 -5.93 -10.77 18.59
CA ALA A 49 -5.24 -11.57 19.59
C ALA A 49 -3.72 -11.40 19.47
N VAL A 50 -3.04 -11.36 20.61
CA VAL A 50 -1.57 -11.27 20.63
C VAL A 50 -1.02 -12.54 19.97
N ASN A 51 -0.20 -12.39 18.94
CA ASN A 51 0.40 -13.53 18.26
C ASN A 51 1.74 -13.96 18.86
N PRO A 52 2.20 -15.21 18.60
CA PRO A 52 3.44 -15.73 19.18
C PRO A 52 4.70 -14.91 18.87
N ILE A 53 4.75 -14.22 17.72
CA ILE A 53 5.86 -13.33 17.36
C ILE A 53 5.91 -12.14 18.32
N THR A 54 4.75 -11.55 18.63
CA THR A 54 4.65 -10.44 19.57
C THR A 54 5.05 -10.88 20.98
N GLU A 55 4.57 -12.03 21.43
CA GLU A 55 4.96 -12.58 22.73
C GLU A 55 6.47 -12.81 22.82
N ALA A 56 7.09 -13.35 21.76
CA ALA A 56 8.51 -13.62 21.70
C ALA A 56 9.35 -12.31 21.67
N ALA A 57 8.87 -11.28 20.97
CA ALA A 57 9.48 -9.96 20.97
C ALA A 57 9.46 -9.32 22.36
N VAL A 58 8.32 -9.37 23.06
CA VAL A 58 8.20 -8.90 24.45
C VAL A 58 9.16 -9.64 25.38
N LYS A 59 9.22 -10.97 25.28
CA LYS A 59 10.15 -11.80 26.06
C LYS A 59 11.62 -11.45 25.79
N SER A 60 11.91 -10.88 24.62
CA SER A 60 13.25 -10.44 24.21
C SER A 60 13.52 -8.96 24.56
N GLY A 61 12.61 -8.29 25.29
CA GLY A 61 12.79 -6.91 25.74
C GLY A 61 12.37 -5.85 24.72
N VAL A 62 11.66 -6.20 23.65
CA VAL A 62 11.12 -5.26 22.67
C VAL A 62 9.69 -4.88 23.10
N LEU A 63 9.51 -3.69 23.66
CA LEU A 63 8.26 -3.21 24.28
C LEU A 63 7.63 -2.04 23.51
N ALA A 64 8.43 -1.06 23.11
CA ALA A 64 8.03 0.18 22.45
C ALA A 64 7.31 -0.06 21.11
N CYS A 65 7.65 -1.16 20.43
CA CYS A 65 7.08 -1.52 19.14
C CYS A 65 6.01 -2.61 19.20
N THR A 66 5.63 -3.11 20.38
CA THR A 66 4.75 -4.30 20.54
C THR A 66 3.42 -4.21 19.79
N SER A 67 2.71 -3.09 19.90
CA SER A 67 1.45 -2.90 19.18
C SER A 67 1.64 -2.96 17.67
N ARG A 68 2.74 -2.40 17.15
CA ARG A 68 3.03 -2.39 15.71
C ARG A 68 3.50 -3.76 15.24
N ILE A 69 4.29 -4.46 16.05
CA ILE A 69 4.68 -5.85 15.81
C ILE A 69 3.43 -6.69 15.66
N ASN A 70 2.52 -6.67 16.64
CA ASN A 70 1.29 -7.45 16.60
C ASN A 70 0.43 -7.14 15.38
N GLN A 71 0.27 -5.85 15.06
CA GLN A 71 -0.50 -5.44 13.89
C GLN A 71 0.09 -6.02 12.59
N VAL A 72 1.39 -5.84 12.37
CA VAL A 72 2.04 -6.22 11.11
C VAL A 72 2.18 -7.73 10.99
N SER A 73 2.55 -8.44 12.06
CA SER A 73 2.68 -9.90 11.99
C SER A 73 1.31 -10.59 11.87
N ASN A 74 0.25 -10.07 12.49
CA ASN A 74 -1.10 -10.60 12.25
C ASN A 74 -1.56 -10.35 10.81
N PHE A 75 -1.28 -9.18 10.25
CA PHE A 75 -1.59 -8.90 8.86
C PHE A 75 -0.84 -9.84 7.89
N LEU A 76 0.45 -10.07 8.12
CA LEU A 76 1.28 -10.91 7.25
C LEU A 76 0.95 -12.39 7.36
N LEU A 77 0.47 -12.84 8.53
CA LEU A 77 0.14 -14.24 8.79
C LEU A 77 -1.37 -14.53 8.68
N ASP A 78 -2.18 -13.55 8.29
CA ASP A 78 -3.62 -13.73 8.17
C ASP A 78 -3.95 -14.85 7.17
N GLY A 79 -4.82 -15.77 7.58
CA GLY A 79 -5.18 -16.96 6.80
C GLY A 79 -4.07 -18.01 6.62
N SER A 80 -2.84 -17.79 7.12
CA SER A 80 -1.76 -18.78 7.07
C SER A 80 -1.97 -19.90 8.11
N GLN A 81 -1.70 -21.14 7.71
CA GLN A 81 -1.72 -22.30 8.61
C GLN A 81 -0.33 -22.96 8.62
N GLY A 82 0.33 -22.89 9.77
CA GLY A 82 1.74 -23.24 9.86
C GLY A 82 2.64 -22.13 9.32
N GLY A 83 3.92 -22.15 9.67
CA GLY A 83 4.88 -21.10 9.34
C GLY A 83 6.00 -21.04 10.37
N GLY A 84 7.16 -20.58 9.93
CA GLY A 84 8.33 -20.36 10.79
C GLY A 84 8.65 -18.88 10.88
N ALA A 85 9.21 -18.44 12.02
CA ALA A 85 9.71 -17.09 12.16
C ALA A 85 11.09 -17.08 12.85
N THR A 86 11.97 -16.20 12.36
CA THR A 86 13.27 -15.91 12.98
C THR A 86 13.31 -14.42 13.30
N MET A 87 13.59 -14.10 14.55
CA MET A 87 13.71 -12.73 15.02
C MET A 87 15.18 -12.29 15.05
N PHE A 88 15.40 -11.02 14.71
CA PHE A 88 16.69 -10.35 14.78
C PHE A 88 16.56 -9.26 15.83
N THR A 89 16.92 -9.62 17.06
CA THR A 89 16.85 -8.73 18.22
C THR A 89 18.24 -8.18 18.53
N PRO A 90 18.38 -6.86 18.70
CA PRO A 90 19.65 -6.27 19.15
C PRO A 90 20.07 -6.83 20.52
N PRO A 91 21.34 -7.20 20.72
CA PRO A 91 21.80 -7.81 21.97
C PRO A 91 21.87 -6.81 23.14
N VAL A 92 21.82 -5.50 22.86
CA VAL A 92 21.90 -4.42 23.85
C VAL A 92 20.82 -3.41 23.56
N ASP A 93 20.02 -3.08 24.57
CA ASP A 93 18.91 -2.10 24.50
C ASP A 93 17.93 -2.41 23.35
N PRO A 94 17.32 -3.63 23.33
CA PRO A 94 16.45 -4.06 22.23
C PRO A 94 15.21 -3.17 22.07
N ASP A 95 14.77 -2.51 23.14
CA ASP A 95 13.59 -1.64 23.13
C ASP A 95 13.80 -0.33 22.36
N ARG A 96 15.06 0.09 22.20
CA ARG A 96 15.42 1.39 21.61
C ARG A 96 16.17 1.26 20.30
N ARG A 97 16.23 0.05 19.73
CA ARG A 97 16.95 -0.26 18.50
C ARG A 97 16.03 -0.96 17.50
N LEU A 98 16.52 -1.07 16.26
CA LEU A 98 15.81 -1.75 15.18
C LEU A 98 15.60 -3.22 15.55
N PHE A 99 14.34 -3.66 15.54
CA PHE A 99 13.95 -5.06 15.62
C PHE A 99 13.45 -5.51 14.25
N SER A 100 13.79 -6.72 13.82
CA SER A 100 13.19 -7.29 12.61
C SER A 100 12.84 -8.76 12.78
N VAL A 101 11.91 -9.23 11.94
CA VAL A 101 11.49 -10.62 11.90
C VAL A 101 11.41 -11.08 10.44
N SER A 102 11.88 -12.29 10.18
CA SER A 102 11.70 -13.01 8.92
C SER A 102 10.70 -14.14 9.15
N MET A 103 9.77 -14.33 8.22
CA MET A 103 8.67 -15.29 8.32
C MET A 103 8.56 -16.09 7.02
N GLU A 104 8.26 -17.37 7.16
CA GLU A 104 7.64 -18.15 6.09
C GLU A 104 6.12 -18.03 6.22
N VAL A 105 5.47 -17.58 5.15
CA VAL A 105 4.01 -17.40 5.09
C VAL A 105 3.44 -18.39 4.07
N PRO A 106 2.97 -19.57 4.50
CA PRO A 106 2.30 -20.49 3.61
C PRO A 106 0.92 -19.94 3.24
N VAL A 107 0.61 -19.96 1.94
CA VAL A 107 -0.67 -19.51 1.39
C VAL A 107 -1.45 -20.74 0.95
N THR A 108 -2.70 -20.88 1.42
CA THR A 108 -3.57 -21.98 0.99
C THR A 108 -3.80 -21.90 -0.52
N ASN A 109 -3.48 -22.97 -1.25
CA ASN A 109 -3.59 -23.05 -2.72
C ASN A 109 -2.75 -22.00 -3.48
N GLY A 110 -1.69 -21.46 -2.86
CA GLY A 110 -0.80 -20.49 -3.48
C GLY A 110 0.68 -20.80 -3.20
N PRO A 111 1.60 -20.06 -3.83
CA PRO A 111 3.02 -20.16 -3.50
C PRO A 111 3.25 -19.66 -2.06
N SER A 112 4.14 -20.33 -1.32
CA SER A 112 4.64 -19.79 -0.06
C SER A 112 5.36 -18.45 -0.31
N ALA A 113 5.16 -17.51 0.59
CA ALA A 113 5.87 -16.24 0.58
C ALA A 113 6.95 -16.23 1.66
N TYR A 114 8.11 -15.65 1.35
CA TYR A 114 8.99 -15.14 2.38
C TYR A 114 8.52 -13.74 2.74
N ALA A 115 8.31 -13.45 4.02
CA ALA A 115 8.01 -12.12 4.51
C ALA A 115 9.09 -11.64 5.45
N SER A 116 9.40 -10.35 5.45
CA SER A 116 10.17 -9.73 6.51
C SER A 116 9.52 -8.43 6.96
N ALA A 117 9.66 -8.11 8.24
CA ALA A 117 9.20 -6.85 8.80
C ALA A 117 10.28 -6.26 9.70
N SER A 118 10.48 -4.96 9.60
CA SER A 118 11.43 -4.17 10.39
C SER A 118 10.69 -3.09 11.16
N PHE A 119 11.06 -2.90 12.41
CA PHE A 119 10.39 -2.04 13.38
C PHE A 119 11.40 -1.11 14.03
N ALA A 120 11.21 0.18 13.85
CA ALA A 120 12.05 1.23 14.40
C ALA A 120 11.30 1.96 15.53
N PRO A 121 11.79 1.95 16.77
CA PRO A 121 11.18 2.72 17.86
C PRO A 121 11.47 4.22 17.71
N ASN A 122 10.82 5.03 18.55
CA ASN A 122 11.02 6.48 18.67
C ASN A 122 10.71 7.27 17.38
N GLN A 123 9.73 6.81 16.60
CA GLN A 123 9.22 7.53 15.43
C GLN A 123 8.09 8.47 15.84
N ALA A 124 7.69 9.39 14.95
CA ALA A 124 6.64 10.37 15.23
C ALA A 124 5.32 9.74 15.73
N ASN A 125 5.00 8.52 15.27
CA ASN A 125 3.82 7.74 15.68
C ASN A 125 4.17 6.57 16.63
N GLY A 126 5.22 6.72 17.45
CA GLY A 126 5.70 5.69 18.36
C GLY A 126 6.67 4.72 17.70
N CYS A 127 6.17 3.81 16.87
CA CYS A 127 6.97 2.81 16.16
C CYS A 127 6.67 2.80 14.66
N GLY A 128 7.68 3.13 13.86
CA GLY A 128 7.62 3.00 12.40
C GLY A 128 7.88 1.56 12.00
N ALA A 129 7.19 1.09 10.96
CA ALA A 129 7.42 -0.23 10.43
C ALA A 129 7.48 -0.24 8.91
N MET A 130 8.21 -1.20 8.39
CA MET A 130 8.24 -1.55 6.98
C MET A 130 8.16 -3.07 6.90
N TYR A 131 7.38 -3.58 5.96
CA TYR A 131 7.41 -4.99 5.63
C TYR A 131 7.64 -5.18 4.14
N GLU A 132 8.13 -6.36 3.81
CA GLU A 132 8.18 -6.84 2.45
C GLU A 132 7.77 -8.30 2.36
N THR A 133 7.18 -8.68 1.22
CA THR A 133 6.90 -10.07 0.87
C THR A 133 7.56 -10.39 -0.45
N ILE A 134 8.13 -11.59 -0.53
CA ILE A 134 8.84 -12.13 -1.69
C ILE A 134 8.15 -13.42 -2.08
N VAL A 135 7.69 -13.48 -3.32
CA VAL A 135 6.99 -14.65 -3.88
C VAL A 135 7.61 -14.99 -5.22
N TYR A 136 7.88 -16.28 -5.42
CA TYR A 136 8.24 -16.80 -6.73
C TYR A 136 6.99 -17.25 -7.48
N TRP A 137 6.95 -16.92 -8.76
CA TRP A 137 5.90 -17.27 -9.70
C TRP A 137 6.51 -18.05 -10.87
N PRO A 138 5.91 -19.16 -11.31
CA PRO A 138 6.35 -19.87 -12.50
C PRO A 138 6.10 -19.09 -13.80
N GLU A 139 5.25 -18.06 -13.76
CA GLU A 139 4.96 -17.20 -14.91
C GLU A 139 5.98 -16.07 -15.13
N PRO A 140 6.12 -15.57 -16.37
CA PRO A 140 6.92 -14.39 -16.66
C PRO A 140 6.34 -13.14 -15.99
N CYS A 141 7.19 -12.15 -15.69
CA CYS A 141 6.80 -10.99 -14.90
C CYS A 141 5.66 -10.16 -15.48
N ASP A 142 5.54 -10.05 -16.80
CA ASP A 142 4.41 -9.30 -17.41
C ASP A 142 3.08 -10.01 -17.14
N ALA A 143 3.04 -11.35 -17.19
CA ALA A 143 1.85 -12.11 -16.82
C ALA A 143 1.55 -12.03 -15.31
N VAL A 144 2.57 -11.99 -14.47
CA VAL A 144 2.39 -11.77 -13.02
C VAL A 144 1.83 -10.37 -12.74
N ALA A 145 2.32 -9.34 -13.44
CA ALA A 145 1.81 -7.98 -13.32
C ALA A 145 0.31 -7.92 -13.66
N GLU A 146 -0.08 -8.51 -14.79
CA GLU A 146 -1.47 -8.50 -15.26
C GLU A 146 -2.40 -9.32 -14.37
N LYS A 147 -1.98 -10.50 -13.91
CA LYS A 147 -2.86 -11.41 -13.15
C LYS A 147 -2.99 -11.04 -11.67
N ASN A 148 -1.89 -10.62 -11.04
CA ASN A 148 -1.84 -10.45 -9.58
C ASN A 148 -1.80 -8.97 -9.15
N PHE A 149 -1.47 -8.08 -10.07
CA PHE A 149 -1.24 -6.66 -9.78
C PHE A 149 -1.93 -5.74 -10.82
N SER A 150 -3.05 -6.17 -11.39
CA SER A 150 -3.78 -5.46 -12.46
C SER A 150 -4.16 -4.02 -12.12
N ASP A 151 -4.38 -3.75 -10.83
CA ASP A 151 -4.78 -2.44 -10.33
C ASP A 151 -3.61 -1.47 -10.17
N LEU A 152 -2.37 -1.96 -10.34
CA LEU A 152 -1.15 -1.18 -10.17
C LEU A 152 -0.60 -0.73 -11.52
N LYS A 153 -0.10 0.50 -11.58
CA LYS A 153 0.50 1.05 -12.79
C LYS A 153 2.00 0.85 -12.75
N ARG A 154 2.57 0.48 -13.90
CA ARG A 154 4.02 0.48 -14.10
C ARG A 154 4.54 1.91 -13.99
N SER A 155 5.37 2.17 -12.98
CA SER A 155 5.97 3.49 -12.73
C SER A 155 7.38 3.60 -13.33
N GLY A 156 7.97 2.48 -13.73
CA GLY A 156 9.25 2.44 -14.43
C GLY A 156 10.00 1.14 -14.21
N ALA A 157 11.33 1.25 -14.12
CA ALA A 157 12.23 0.18 -13.74
C ALA A 157 13.20 0.69 -12.67
N LEU A 158 13.63 -0.18 -11.75
CA LEU A 158 14.60 0.20 -10.71
C LEU A 158 15.97 0.48 -11.32
N SER A 159 16.35 -0.30 -12.33
CA SER A 159 17.54 -0.07 -13.15
C SER A 159 17.27 -0.59 -14.57
N LYS A 160 17.70 -1.82 -14.89
CA LYS A 160 17.51 -2.40 -16.24
C LYS A 160 16.33 -3.36 -16.33
N THR A 161 16.28 -4.36 -15.46
CA THR A 161 15.41 -5.54 -15.63
C THR A 161 14.32 -5.68 -14.58
N ILE A 162 14.38 -4.92 -13.49
CA ILE A 162 13.39 -4.98 -12.42
C ILE A 162 12.32 -3.92 -12.69
N ALA A 163 11.11 -4.36 -13.05
CA ALA A 163 9.98 -3.45 -13.23
C ALA A 163 9.48 -2.95 -11.87
N VAL A 164 9.01 -1.71 -11.84
CA VAL A 164 8.42 -1.10 -10.64
C VAL A 164 6.95 -0.81 -10.93
N LEU A 165 6.06 -1.31 -10.08
CA LEU A 165 4.64 -0.98 -10.07
C LEU A 165 4.34 -0.12 -8.84
N GLY A 166 3.78 1.07 -9.07
CA GLY A 166 3.35 1.98 -8.01
C GLY A 166 1.93 1.68 -7.56
N GLY A 167 1.72 1.57 -6.25
CA GLY A 167 0.41 1.47 -5.63
C GLY A 167 0.00 2.72 -4.86
N ALA A 168 -0.90 2.54 -3.88
CA ALA A 168 -1.24 3.55 -2.87
C ALA A 168 0.04 4.11 -2.20
N PRO A 169 0.01 5.29 -1.54
CA PRO A 169 1.20 6.15 -1.40
C PRO A 169 2.41 5.57 -0.66
N ALA A 170 2.28 4.40 -0.02
CA ALA A 170 3.36 3.71 0.68
C ALA A 170 3.68 2.29 0.17
N THR A 171 3.02 1.81 -0.89
CA THR A 171 3.19 0.43 -1.41
C THR A 171 3.87 0.45 -2.77
N THR A 172 4.91 -0.36 -2.94
CA THR A 172 5.62 -0.55 -4.22
C THR A 172 5.83 -2.03 -4.48
N ILE A 173 5.57 -2.47 -5.72
CA ILE A 173 5.89 -3.83 -6.16
C ILE A 173 7.09 -3.79 -7.12
N PHE A 174 8.05 -4.66 -6.89
CA PHE A 174 9.14 -4.91 -7.82
C PHE A 174 8.94 -6.28 -8.46
N LEU A 175 9.08 -6.36 -9.79
CA LEU A 175 9.02 -7.62 -10.53
C LEU A 175 10.37 -7.87 -11.18
N MET A 176 11.02 -8.96 -10.77
CA MET A 176 12.36 -9.34 -11.20
C MET A 176 12.30 -10.68 -11.96
N PRO A 177 12.78 -10.75 -13.21
CA PRO A 177 12.89 -12.02 -13.92
C PRO A 177 13.74 -13.05 -13.17
N ALA A 178 13.30 -14.30 -13.11
CA ALA A 178 13.99 -15.40 -12.45
C ALA A 178 13.88 -16.69 -13.30
N GLY A 179 14.81 -16.83 -14.26
CA GLY A 179 14.74 -17.89 -15.26
C GLY A 179 13.51 -17.71 -16.16
N ALA A 180 12.66 -18.73 -16.24
CA ALA A 180 11.37 -18.64 -16.94
C ALA A 180 10.26 -17.97 -16.11
N GLY A 181 10.49 -17.79 -14.81
CA GLY A 181 9.51 -17.25 -13.86
C GLY A 181 9.79 -15.81 -13.45
N CYS A 182 9.10 -15.39 -12.40
CA CYS A 182 9.21 -14.05 -11.83
C CYS A 182 9.31 -14.09 -10.31
N VAL A 183 10.11 -13.20 -9.73
CA VAL A 183 10.06 -12.89 -8.30
C VAL A 183 9.33 -11.56 -8.13
N SER A 184 8.24 -11.57 -7.37
CA SER A 184 7.58 -10.35 -6.93
C SER A 184 8.05 -9.97 -5.54
N ILE A 185 8.44 -8.72 -5.36
CA ILE A 185 8.80 -8.14 -4.06
C ILE A 185 7.82 -7.00 -3.78
N LYS A 186 6.87 -7.22 -2.86
CA LYS A 186 6.00 -6.15 -2.36
C LYS A 186 6.71 -5.48 -1.19
N LYS A 187 6.82 -4.16 -1.18
CA LYS A 187 7.28 -3.38 -0.03
C LYS A 187 6.24 -2.38 0.40
N GLU A 188 6.06 -2.22 1.69
CA GLU A 188 5.14 -1.24 2.26
C GLU A 188 5.68 -0.61 3.53
N VAL A 189 5.55 0.71 3.64
CA VAL A 189 5.82 1.47 4.86
C VAL A 189 4.51 1.67 5.61
N VAL A 190 4.48 1.28 6.89
CA VAL A 190 3.31 1.36 7.75
C VAL A 190 3.41 2.62 8.61
N GLN A 191 2.41 3.50 8.48
CA GLN A 191 2.32 4.76 9.23
C GLN A 191 1.51 4.63 10.53
#